data_AF-A0AAW0LPW2-F1
#
_entry.id   AF-A0AAW0LPW2-F1
#
_cell.length_a   1.000
_cell.length_b   1.000
_cell.length_c   1.000
_cell.angle_alpha   90.00
_cell.angle_beta   90.00
_cell.angle_gamma   90.00
#
_symmetry.space_group_name_H-M   'P 1'
#
loop_
_entity.id
_entity.type
_entity.pdbx_description
1 polymer ?
#
loop_
_entity_poly.entity_id
_entity_poly.type
_entity_poly.pdbx_seq_one_letter_code
_entity_poly.pdbx_strand_id
1 'polypeptide(L)'
;MAATAASSSDVSEGPVLNLINKRLRALRKKLNRITQMEEAIAQGKPINKEQEEVLRSKPAVLALIDELDKLRQPLAQAVAEELSLSTQRLHLSPSDSAADDTETNNDNDNNNNNYKSTASSSDEQNRNDESDLGHVEDLLNLLYFGSLFDVKSQGDFTATMLTRTHERGCCLTYDYVTDDATDLLGERDLDSISLLGGLLMSRPVDSSLSHKNALLRCIEHAKLWLAKSDRPIDSNANLTCIIFDLNIILFVLNQF
;
A
#
# COMPACT_ATOMS: atom_id res chain seq x y z
N MET A 1 -49.67 16.76 8.11
CA MET A 1 -48.88 16.93 6.87
C MET A 1 -47.41 16.77 7.23
N ALA A 2 -46.71 16.00 6.41
CA ALA A 2 -45.34 15.55 6.62
C ALA A 2 -44.30 16.59 6.15
N ALA A 3 -43.15 16.59 6.81
CA ALA A 3 -41.87 16.96 6.21
C ALA A 3 -40.75 16.19 6.94
N THR A 4 -40.64 14.91 6.59
CA THR A 4 -39.44 14.12 6.81
C THR A 4 -38.31 14.73 6.00
N ALA A 5 -37.39 15.41 6.66
CA ALA A 5 -36.12 15.82 6.08
C ALA A 5 -35.30 14.56 5.79
N ALA A 6 -35.39 14.10 4.54
CA ALA A 6 -34.58 13.02 4.00
C ALA A 6 -33.12 13.50 3.88
N SER A 7 -32.30 13.05 4.83
CA SER A 7 -30.95 12.51 4.61
C SER A 7 -30.30 12.88 3.27
N SER A 8 -29.56 13.99 3.24
CA SER A 8 -28.68 14.38 2.13
C SER A 8 -27.19 14.23 2.45
N SER A 9 -26.81 13.46 3.48
CA SER A 9 -25.41 13.32 3.93
C SER A 9 -24.76 11.97 3.64
N ASP A 10 -25.50 10.99 3.08
CA ASP A 10 -24.99 9.63 2.85
C ASP A 10 -23.91 9.55 1.73
N VAL A 11 -23.66 10.64 1.00
CA VAL A 11 -22.60 10.70 -0.04
C VAL A 11 -21.26 11.22 0.52
N SER A 12 -21.23 11.76 1.75
CA SER A 12 -20.01 12.34 2.35
C SER A 12 -19.26 11.38 3.28
N GLU A 13 -19.89 10.29 3.74
CA GLU A 13 -19.24 9.32 4.62
C GLU A 13 -18.63 8.21 3.74
N GLY A 14 -17.30 8.08 3.78
CA GLY A 14 -16.57 7.11 2.97
C GLY A 14 -17.05 5.65 3.16
N PRO A 15 -16.63 4.71 2.28
CA PRO A 15 -17.13 3.34 2.26
C PRO A 15 -17.08 2.59 3.61
N VAL A 16 -16.04 2.85 4.40
CA VAL A 16 -15.85 2.25 5.74
C VAL A 16 -16.91 2.73 6.73
N LEU A 17 -17.20 4.03 6.74
CA LEU A 17 -18.16 4.62 7.67
C LEU A 17 -19.60 4.18 7.32
N ASN A 18 -19.89 4.01 6.03
CA ASN A 18 -21.12 3.38 5.56
C ASN A 18 -21.29 1.93 6.03
N LEU A 19 -20.21 1.13 6.02
CA LEU A 19 -20.23 -0.23 6.55
C LEU A 19 -20.52 -0.24 8.06
N ILE A 20 -19.87 0.64 8.83
CA ILE A 20 -20.08 0.78 10.28
C ILE A 20 -21.53 1.18 10.57
N ASN A 21 -22.06 2.17 9.86
CA ASN A 21 -23.45 2.59 9.95
C ASN A 21 -24.43 1.43 9.69
N LYS A 22 -24.17 0.64 8.66
CA LYS A 22 -25.00 -0.53 8.32
C LYS A 22 -24.96 -1.58 9.43
N ARG A 23 -23.79 -1.86 9.99
CA ARG A 23 -23.60 -2.79 11.12
C ARG A 23 -24.32 -2.28 12.37
N LEU A 24 -24.17 -1.01 12.72
CA LEU A 24 -24.87 -0.36 13.84
C LEU A 24 -26.39 -0.46 13.69
N ARG A 25 -26.94 -0.19 12.50
CA ARG A 25 -28.38 -0.35 12.23
C ARG A 25 -28.84 -1.79 12.46
N ALA A 26 -28.09 -2.77 11.97
CA ALA A 26 -28.42 -4.19 12.16
C ALA A 26 -28.39 -4.61 13.63
N LEU A 27 -27.36 -4.19 14.37
CA LEU A 27 -27.22 -4.48 15.80
C LEU A 27 -28.31 -3.80 16.63
N ARG A 28 -28.63 -2.53 16.37
CA ARG A 28 -29.74 -1.82 17.02
C ARG A 28 -31.08 -2.49 16.74
N LYS A 29 -31.30 -2.98 15.51
CA LYS A 29 -32.50 -3.78 15.18
C LYS A 29 -32.54 -5.10 15.97
N LYS A 30 -31.40 -5.78 16.13
CA LYS A 30 -31.30 -7.00 16.95
C LYS A 30 -31.57 -6.69 18.43
N LEU A 31 -31.02 -5.60 18.96
CA LEU A 31 -31.26 -5.15 20.33
C LEU A 31 -32.75 -4.86 20.56
N ASN A 32 -33.41 -4.14 19.65
CA ASN A 32 -34.85 -3.89 19.75
C ASN A 32 -35.66 -5.19 19.76
N ARG A 33 -35.28 -6.20 18.97
CA ARG A 33 -35.92 -7.52 18.97
C ARG A 33 -35.72 -8.23 20.32
N ILE A 34 -34.52 -8.15 20.89
CA ILE A 34 -34.21 -8.70 22.22
C ILE A 34 -35.09 -8.02 23.28
N THR A 35 -35.19 -6.69 23.28
CA THR A 35 -36.03 -5.94 24.22
C THR A 35 -37.51 -6.33 24.12
N GLN A 36 -38.06 -6.43 22.91
CA GLN A 36 -39.44 -6.90 22.71
C GLN A 36 -39.66 -8.34 23.21
N MET A 37 -38.65 -9.21 23.06
CA MET A 37 -38.72 -10.57 23.61
C MET A 37 -38.68 -10.58 25.13
N GLU A 38 -37.85 -9.75 25.76
CA GLU A 38 -37.79 -9.59 27.23
C GLU A 38 -39.14 -9.11 27.79
N GLU A 39 -39.78 -8.14 27.13
CA GLU A 39 -41.12 -7.66 27.49
C GLU A 39 -42.18 -8.76 27.38
N ALA A 40 -42.15 -9.56 26.30
CA ALA A 40 -43.08 -10.68 26.13
C ALA A 40 -42.90 -11.77 27.21
N ILE A 41 -41.66 -12.01 27.65
CA ILE A 41 -41.34 -12.95 28.73
C ILE A 41 -41.82 -12.40 30.07
N ALA A 42 -41.63 -11.09 30.32
CA ALA A 42 -42.17 -10.43 31.50
C ALA A 42 -43.70 -10.52 31.58
N GLN A 43 -44.38 -10.60 30.42
CA GLN A 43 -45.82 -10.87 30.31
C GLN A 43 -46.20 -12.36 30.43
N GLY A 44 -45.25 -13.25 30.71
CA GLY A 44 -45.49 -14.68 30.95
C GLY A 44 -45.49 -15.57 29.70
N LYS A 45 -45.00 -15.08 28.56
CA LYS A 45 -44.93 -15.87 27.33
C LYS A 45 -43.82 -16.93 27.43
N PRO A 46 -44.10 -18.23 27.14
CA PRO A 46 -43.09 -19.27 27.18
C PRO A 46 -42.05 -19.05 26.07
N ILE A 47 -40.79 -19.39 26.37
CA ILE A 47 -39.63 -19.19 25.49
C ILE A 47 -39.13 -20.52 24.93
N ASN A 48 -38.68 -20.53 23.68
CA ASN A 48 -38.01 -21.68 23.06
C ASN A 48 -36.47 -21.56 23.15
N LYS A 49 -35.76 -22.64 22.77
CA LYS A 49 -34.29 -22.70 22.85
C LYS A 49 -33.57 -21.65 21.97
N GLU A 50 -34.12 -21.34 20.80
CA GLU A 50 -33.56 -20.34 19.89
C GLU A 50 -33.69 -18.91 20.45
N GLN A 51 -34.84 -18.59 21.05
CA GLN A 51 -35.08 -17.31 21.71
C GLN A 51 -34.17 -17.12 22.92
N GLU A 52 -33.89 -18.18 23.68
CA GLU A 52 -32.95 -18.13 24.80
C GLU A 52 -31.54 -17.76 24.34
N GLU A 53 -31.08 -18.33 23.22
CA GLU A 53 -29.78 -17.98 22.63
C GLU A 53 -29.73 -16.52 22.15
N VAL A 54 -30.83 -16.04 21.54
CA VAL A 54 -30.94 -14.64 21.13
C VAL A 54 -30.86 -13.70 22.34
N LEU A 55 -31.51 -14.01 23.46
CA LEU A 55 -31.40 -13.24 24.71
C LEU A 55 -30.00 -13.29 25.30
N ARG A 56 -29.36 -14.47 25.31
CA ARG A 56 -27.99 -14.66 25.79
C ARG A 56 -26.99 -13.79 25.02
N SER A 57 -27.29 -13.48 23.76
CA SER A 57 -26.45 -12.60 22.93
C SER A 57 -26.54 -11.10 23.27
N LYS A 58 -27.44 -10.67 24.16
CA LYS A 58 -27.67 -9.26 24.52
C LYS A 58 -26.40 -8.52 24.98
N PRO A 59 -25.58 -9.04 25.92
CA PRO A 59 -24.39 -8.34 26.38
C PRO A 59 -23.39 -8.09 25.24
N ALA A 60 -23.18 -9.10 24.37
CA ALA A 60 -22.31 -8.98 23.22
C ALA A 60 -22.84 -7.95 22.20
N VAL A 61 -24.15 -7.91 21.96
CA VAL A 61 -24.76 -6.91 21.06
C VAL A 61 -24.57 -5.48 21.60
N LEU A 62 -24.72 -5.27 22.91
CA LEU A 62 -24.49 -3.97 23.54
C LEU A 62 -23.02 -3.54 23.47
N ALA A 63 -22.08 -4.45 23.77
CA ALA A 63 -20.65 -4.18 23.66
C ALA A 63 -20.25 -3.78 22.23
N LEU A 64 -20.72 -4.53 21.22
CA LEU A 64 -20.46 -4.22 19.82
C LEU A 64 -21.05 -2.88 19.36
N ILE A 65 -22.22 -2.49 19.89
CA ILE A 65 -22.79 -1.17 19.59
C ILE A 65 -21.90 -0.07 20.18
N ASP A 66 -21.50 -0.19 21.44
CA ASP A 66 -20.65 0.79 22.13
C ASP A 66 -19.29 0.95 21.45
N GLU A 67 -18.63 -0.15 21.09
CA GLU A 67 -17.36 -0.14 20.37
C GLU A 67 -17.48 0.54 19.00
N LEU A 68 -18.50 0.18 18.20
CA LEU A 68 -18.70 0.77 16.87
C LEU A 68 -19.09 2.25 16.93
N ASP A 69 -19.87 2.67 17.94
CA ASP A 69 -20.18 4.08 18.15
C ASP A 69 -18.93 4.87 18.57
N LYS A 70 -18.04 4.30 19.40
CA LYS A 70 -16.74 4.91 19.77
C LYS A 70 -15.78 5.03 18.60
N LEU A 71 -15.74 4.05 17.70
CA LEU A 71 -14.85 4.07 16.52
C LEU A 71 -15.30 5.04 15.43
N ARG A 72 -16.58 5.44 15.41
CA ARG A 72 -17.14 6.30 14.37
C ARG A 72 -16.44 7.66 14.27
N GLN A 73 -16.27 8.34 15.41
CA GLN A 73 -15.71 9.70 15.45
C GLN A 73 -14.22 9.73 15.07
N PRO A 74 -13.34 8.87 15.64
CA PRO A 74 -11.93 8.80 15.25
C PRO A 74 -11.72 8.54 13.76
N LEU A 75 -12.53 7.65 13.15
CA LEU A 75 -12.44 7.36 11.73
C LEU A 75 -12.89 8.54 10.86
N ALA A 76 -13.98 9.21 11.22
CA ALA A 76 -14.45 10.39 10.51
C ALA A 76 -13.41 11.52 10.58
N GLN A 77 -12.79 11.72 11.75
CA GLN A 77 -11.73 12.70 11.94
C GLN A 77 -10.49 12.38 11.10
N ALA A 78 -10.00 11.13 11.12
CA ALA A 78 -8.85 10.72 10.34
C ALA A 78 -9.05 10.96 8.83
N VAL A 79 -10.24 10.64 8.30
CA VAL A 79 -10.58 10.90 6.89
C VAL A 79 -10.61 12.41 6.59
N ALA A 80 -11.16 13.22 7.50
CA ALA A 80 -11.17 14.67 7.33
C ALA A 80 -9.74 15.26 7.33
N GLU A 81 -8.87 14.75 8.20
CA GLU A 81 -7.46 15.13 8.26
C GLU A 81 -6.73 14.79 6.96
N GLU A 82 -6.87 13.56 6.44
CA GLU A 82 -6.28 13.15 5.16
C GLU A 82 -6.75 13.99 3.97
N LEU A 83 -8.05 14.30 3.90
CA LEU A 83 -8.62 15.18 2.87
C LEU A 83 -8.08 16.61 2.99
N SER A 84 -7.93 17.12 4.21
CA SER A 84 -7.38 18.46 4.45
C SER A 84 -5.91 18.56 4.02
N LEU A 85 -5.10 17.54 4.34
CA LEU A 85 -3.69 17.45 3.94
C LEU A 85 -3.56 17.35 2.41
N SER A 86 -4.43 16.56 1.77
CA SER A 86 -4.46 16.42 0.31
C SER A 86 -4.83 17.74 -0.38
N THR A 87 -5.82 18.45 0.15
CA THR A 87 -6.23 19.77 -0.36
C THR A 87 -5.13 20.82 -0.17
N GLN A 88 -4.44 20.80 0.98
CA GLN A 88 -3.33 21.70 1.26
C GLN A 88 -2.14 21.44 0.32
N ARG A 89 -1.79 20.17 0.05
CA ARG A 89 -0.76 19.81 -0.93
C ARG A 89 -1.06 20.33 -2.34
N LEU A 90 -2.33 20.27 -2.75
CA LEU A 90 -2.76 20.79 -4.05
C LEU A 90 -2.68 22.33 -4.13
N HIS A 91 -2.96 23.04 -3.03
CA HIS A 91 -2.94 24.50 -2.99
C HIS A 91 -1.54 25.11 -2.83
N LEU A 92 -0.53 24.33 -2.40
CA LEU A 92 0.87 24.76 -2.30
C LEU A 92 1.65 24.69 -3.63
N SER A 93 1.03 24.23 -4.73
CA SER A 93 1.55 24.38 -6.09
C SER A 93 0.83 25.50 -6.84
N PRO A 94 1.35 26.74 -6.75
CA PRO A 94 1.37 27.58 -7.94
C PRO A 94 2.64 28.46 -8.03
N SER A 95 3.57 28.12 -8.92
CA SER A 95 4.26 29.01 -9.88
C SER A 95 5.53 28.35 -10.40
N ASP A 96 5.51 27.93 -11.66
CA ASP A 96 6.52 28.38 -12.63
C ASP A 96 5.86 28.43 -14.00
N SER A 97 5.67 29.66 -14.48
CA SER A 97 5.15 29.97 -15.80
C SER A 97 6.31 30.30 -16.74
N ALA A 98 6.20 29.79 -17.97
CA ALA A 98 6.49 30.47 -19.24
C ALA A 98 7.91 31.03 -19.53
N ALA A 99 8.58 30.37 -20.48
CA ALA A 99 9.38 30.86 -21.62
C ALA A 99 10.41 29.75 -21.94
N ASP A 100 10.51 29.19 -23.14
CA ASP A 100 10.98 29.87 -24.34
C ASP A 100 10.62 29.04 -25.59
N ASP A 101 9.94 29.67 -26.54
CA ASP A 101 9.85 29.23 -27.94
C ASP A 101 10.99 29.92 -28.69
N THR A 102 12.01 29.18 -29.12
CA THR A 102 12.74 29.53 -30.35
C THR A 102 13.11 28.27 -31.14
N GLU A 103 12.50 28.18 -32.33
CA GLU A 103 12.89 27.28 -33.40
C GLU A 103 14.32 27.59 -33.89
N THR A 104 15.12 26.58 -34.19
CA THR A 104 15.95 26.60 -35.41
C THR A 104 16.32 25.18 -35.85
N ASN A 105 15.81 24.82 -37.03
CA ASN A 105 16.29 23.72 -37.85
C ASN A 105 17.79 23.88 -38.16
N ASN A 106 18.52 22.77 -38.20
CA ASN A 106 19.47 22.52 -39.29
C ASN A 106 19.81 21.03 -39.40
N ASP A 107 19.53 20.50 -40.59
CA ASP A 107 19.91 19.20 -41.11
C ASP A 107 21.42 19.09 -41.40
N ASN A 108 21.86 17.83 -41.51
CA ASN A 108 23.08 17.31 -42.16
C ASN A 108 24.42 17.64 -41.45
N ASP A 109 25.42 16.75 -41.37
CA ASP A 109 25.80 15.70 -42.30
C ASP A 109 26.71 14.68 -41.59
N ASN A 110 26.37 13.40 -41.70
CA ASN A 110 27.24 12.33 -42.20
C ASN A 110 28.76 12.41 -41.89
N ASN A 111 29.27 11.46 -41.08
CA ASN A 111 30.50 10.78 -41.49
C ASN A 111 30.54 9.31 -41.07
N ASN A 112 30.30 8.50 -42.08
CA ASN A 112 30.56 7.08 -42.23
C ASN A 112 32.04 6.75 -42.05
N ASN A 113 32.36 5.68 -41.33
CA ASN A 113 33.50 4.80 -41.66
C ASN A 113 33.16 3.35 -41.29
N ASN A 114 32.57 2.64 -42.25
CA ASN A 114 33.02 1.36 -42.84
C ASN A 114 34.33 0.81 -42.19
N TYR A 115 34.55 -0.45 -41.84
CA TYR A 115 34.36 -1.77 -42.48
C TYR A 115 34.62 -2.81 -41.35
N LYS A 116 34.00 -3.99 -41.21
CA LYS A 116 34.03 -5.13 -42.12
C LYS A 116 33.38 -6.34 -41.43
N SER A 117 32.47 -7.00 -42.12
CA SER A 117 32.06 -8.36 -41.80
C SER A 117 33.24 -9.32 -42.00
N THR A 118 33.53 -10.14 -40.99
CA THR A 118 34.01 -11.51 -41.17
C THR A 118 33.65 -12.34 -39.93
N ALA A 119 33.19 -13.55 -40.21
CA ALA A 119 32.57 -14.49 -39.30
C ALA A 119 33.46 -15.01 -38.16
N SER A 120 32.75 -15.56 -37.16
CA SER A 120 33.15 -16.62 -36.22
C SER A 120 33.91 -16.20 -34.95
N SER A 121 33.20 -16.15 -33.81
CA SER A 121 33.43 -17.04 -32.66
C SER A 121 32.58 -16.62 -31.44
N SER A 122 31.45 -17.30 -31.27
CA SER A 122 30.83 -17.88 -30.06
C SER A 122 31.03 -17.38 -28.62
N ASP A 123 31.63 -16.23 -28.31
CA ASP A 123 31.99 -15.89 -26.90
C ASP A 123 31.35 -14.61 -26.33
N GLU A 124 30.61 -13.82 -27.11
CA GLU A 124 29.95 -12.59 -26.60
C GLU A 124 28.50 -12.79 -26.10
N GLN A 125 27.86 -13.92 -26.41
CA GLN A 125 26.49 -14.19 -25.97
C GLN A 125 26.42 -14.46 -24.45
N ASN A 126 27.46 -15.08 -23.89
CA ASN A 126 27.45 -15.58 -22.50
C ASN A 126 27.56 -14.46 -21.45
N ARG A 127 28.14 -13.30 -21.79
CA ARG A 127 28.26 -12.17 -20.84
C ARG A 127 26.97 -11.37 -20.68
N ASN A 128 26.21 -11.24 -21.77
CA ASN A 128 24.94 -10.51 -21.74
C ASN A 128 23.86 -11.35 -21.05
N ASP A 129 23.82 -12.65 -21.31
CA ASP A 129 22.86 -13.57 -20.67
C ASP A 129 23.06 -13.67 -19.15
N GLU A 130 24.30 -13.65 -18.65
CA GLU A 130 24.60 -13.65 -17.21
C GLU A 130 24.21 -12.32 -16.54
N SER A 131 24.42 -11.18 -17.22
CA SER A 131 23.99 -9.86 -16.72
C SER A 131 22.47 -9.70 -16.72
N ASP A 132 21.78 -10.21 -17.75
CA ASP A 132 20.32 -10.17 -17.84
C ASP A 132 19.67 -11.08 -16.80
N LEU A 133 20.28 -12.24 -16.51
CA LEU A 133 19.84 -13.12 -15.44
C LEU A 133 20.00 -12.46 -14.06
N GLY A 134 21.11 -11.75 -13.82
CA GLY A 134 21.34 -10.98 -12.60
C GLY A 134 20.32 -9.83 -12.41
N HIS A 135 19.95 -9.13 -13.49
CA HIS A 135 18.90 -8.12 -13.42
C HIS A 135 17.52 -8.71 -13.06
N VAL A 136 17.20 -9.89 -13.58
CA VAL A 136 15.95 -10.60 -13.24
C VAL A 136 15.97 -11.04 -11.78
N GLU A 137 17.09 -11.58 -11.30
CA GLU A 137 17.29 -11.95 -9.89
C GLU A 137 17.12 -10.76 -8.96
N ASP A 138 17.77 -9.62 -9.26
CA ASP A 138 17.66 -8.39 -8.46
C ASP A 138 16.23 -7.87 -8.38
N LEU A 139 15.50 -7.88 -9.50
CA LEU A 139 14.10 -7.46 -9.53
C LEU A 139 13.20 -8.46 -8.78
N LEU A 140 13.44 -9.76 -8.92
CA LEU A 140 12.69 -10.79 -8.20
C LEU A 140 12.92 -10.70 -6.68
N ASN A 141 14.16 -10.48 -6.25
CA ASN A 141 14.49 -10.27 -4.84
C ASN A 141 13.76 -9.04 -4.29
N LEU A 142 13.83 -7.92 -5.00
CA LEU A 142 13.12 -6.70 -4.58
C LEU A 142 11.60 -6.89 -4.52
N LEU A 143 11.01 -7.57 -5.49
CA LEU A 143 9.57 -7.87 -5.48
C LEU A 143 9.19 -8.85 -4.36
N TYR A 144 10.00 -9.87 -4.14
CA TYR A 144 9.81 -10.86 -3.08
C TYR A 144 9.84 -10.18 -1.71
N PHE A 145 10.93 -9.48 -1.37
CA PHE A 145 11.07 -8.80 -0.09
C PHE A 145 10.11 -7.61 0.05
N GLY A 146 9.86 -6.87 -1.02
CA GLY A 146 8.86 -5.80 -1.04
C GLY A 146 7.47 -6.31 -0.65
N SER A 147 7.08 -7.47 -1.17
CA SER A 147 5.81 -8.13 -0.81
C SER A 147 5.82 -8.76 0.59
N LEU A 148 6.96 -9.32 1.00
CA LEU A 148 7.15 -9.92 2.33
C LEU A 148 7.02 -8.87 3.44
N PHE A 149 7.52 -7.67 3.19
CA PHE A 149 7.52 -6.56 4.14
C PHE A 149 6.28 -5.68 4.05
N ASP A 150 5.39 -5.86 3.06
CA ASP A 150 4.10 -5.16 3.00
C ASP A 150 3.08 -5.73 3.99
N VAL A 151 3.05 -5.13 5.18
CA VAL A 151 2.06 -5.42 6.24
C VAL A 151 0.81 -4.54 6.12
N LYS A 152 0.80 -3.53 5.22
CA LYS A 152 -0.26 -2.52 5.14
C LYS A 152 -1.38 -2.89 4.16
N SER A 153 -1.20 -3.93 3.35
CA SER A 153 -2.28 -4.48 2.51
C SER A 153 -3.41 -5.04 3.38
N GLN A 154 -4.46 -4.24 3.55
CA GLN A 154 -5.69 -4.53 4.30
C GLN A 154 -6.51 -5.71 3.72
N GLY A 155 -6.04 -6.31 2.61
CA GLY A 155 -6.71 -7.38 1.87
C GLY A 155 -6.22 -8.80 2.19
N ASP A 156 -5.17 -8.98 3.00
CA ASP A 156 -4.58 -10.30 3.24
C ASP A 156 -5.19 -11.05 4.43
N PHE A 157 -5.32 -12.37 4.27
CA PHE A 157 -5.76 -13.30 5.30
C PHE A 157 -4.89 -13.17 6.57
N THR A 158 -5.51 -13.16 7.75
CA THR A 158 -4.84 -12.85 9.03
C THR A 158 -3.58 -13.71 9.29
N ALA A 159 -3.52 -14.94 8.79
CA ALA A 159 -2.33 -15.78 8.91
C ALA A 159 -1.15 -15.26 8.07
N THR A 160 -1.40 -14.76 6.85
CA THR A 160 -0.35 -14.18 5.99
C THR A 160 0.23 -12.92 6.62
N MET A 161 -0.61 -12.07 7.23
CA MET A 161 -0.16 -10.89 7.96
C MET A 161 0.68 -11.23 9.20
N LEU A 162 0.28 -12.28 9.94
CA LEU A 162 1.04 -12.76 11.10
C LEU A 162 2.43 -13.27 10.70
N THR A 163 2.51 -14.07 9.63
CA THR A 163 3.78 -14.55 9.09
C THR A 163 4.66 -13.39 8.63
N ARG A 164 4.14 -12.43 7.86
CA ARG A 164 4.93 -11.25 7.44
C ARG A 164 5.43 -10.41 8.63
N THR A 165 4.60 -10.23 9.65
CA THR A 165 4.99 -9.53 10.89
C THR A 165 6.13 -10.25 11.60
N HIS A 166 6.06 -11.58 11.65
CA HIS A 166 7.12 -12.40 12.24
C HIS A 166 8.43 -12.30 11.45
N GLU A 167 8.39 -12.46 10.12
CA GLU A 167 9.55 -12.35 9.23
C GLU A 167 10.24 -10.98 9.34
N ARG A 168 9.45 -9.89 9.40
CA ARG A 168 9.97 -8.54 9.67
C ARG A 168 10.67 -8.46 11.02
N GLY A 169 10.07 -9.02 12.07
CA GLY A 169 10.66 -9.09 13.40
C GLY A 169 12.00 -9.85 13.42
N CYS A 170 12.08 -10.96 12.69
CA CYS A 170 13.33 -11.71 12.53
C CYS A 170 14.42 -10.87 11.87
N CYS A 171 14.10 -10.15 10.78
CA CYS A 171 15.07 -9.30 10.08
C CYS A 171 15.63 -8.18 10.98
N LEU A 172 14.79 -7.55 11.78
CA LEU A 172 15.19 -6.44 12.68
C LEU A 172 16.01 -6.91 13.88
N THR A 173 15.77 -8.14 14.34
CA THR A 173 16.38 -8.63 15.59
C THR A 173 17.69 -9.38 15.37
N TYR A 174 18.07 -9.66 14.13
CA TYR A 174 19.26 -10.45 13.87
C TYR A 174 20.57 -9.72 14.21
N ASP A 175 20.61 -8.42 13.95
CA ASP A 175 21.83 -7.62 14.08
C ASP A 175 22.25 -7.42 15.55
N TYR A 176 21.37 -7.73 16.51
CA TYR A 176 21.70 -7.78 17.94
C TYR A 176 22.65 -8.92 18.33
N VAL A 177 22.98 -9.83 17.40
CA VAL A 177 23.83 -11.01 17.66
C VAL A 177 25.30 -10.75 17.30
N THR A 178 25.62 -9.68 16.55
CA THR A 178 26.98 -9.37 16.10
C THR A 178 27.46 -8.01 16.65
N ASP A 179 28.47 -8.04 17.53
CA ASP A 179 28.96 -6.93 18.38
C ASP A 179 29.54 -5.67 17.64
N ASP A 180 29.49 -5.61 16.30
CA ASP A 180 30.17 -4.57 15.49
C ASP A 180 29.25 -3.71 14.59
N ALA A 181 27.92 -3.87 14.66
CA ALA A 181 27.00 -3.20 13.74
C ALA A 181 26.65 -1.75 14.17
N THR A 182 27.16 -0.76 13.41
CA THR A 182 26.83 0.67 13.56
C THR A 182 25.69 1.15 12.65
N ASP A 183 25.31 0.36 11.64
CA ASP A 183 24.21 0.62 10.71
C ASP A 183 23.17 -0.51 10.77
N LEU A 184 22.42 -0.53 11.88
CA LEU A 184 21.39 -1.54 12.13
C LEU A 184 20.19 -1.38 11.18
N LEU A 185 19.71 -2.50 10.63
CA LEU A 185 18.49 -2.52 9.83
C LEU A 185 17.28 -2.04 10.64
N GLY A 186 16.62 -0.98 10.20
CA GLY A 186 15.47 -0.39 10.88
C GLY A 186 14.12 -0.69 10.21
N GLU A 187 13.02 -0.48 10.96
CA GLU A 187 11.65 -0.62 10.43
C GLU A 187 11.41 0.24 9.18
N ARG A 188 12.01 1.43 9.16
CA ARG A 188 11.92 2.38 8.05
C ARG A 188 12.56 1.82 6.78
N ASP A 189 13.60 1.01 6.89
CA ASP A 189 14.29 0.45 5.73
C ASP A 189 13.44 -0.67 5.12
N LEU A 190 12.81 -1.51 5.95
CA LEU A 190 11.82 -2.50 5.52
C LEU A 190 10.57 -1.86 4.88
N ASP A 191 10.08 -0.77 5.45
CA ASP A 191 8.97 0.01 4.88
C ASP A 191 9.33 0.62 3.52
N SER A 192 10.58 1.06 3.39
CA SER A 192 11.09 1.63 2.15
C SER A 192 11.20 0.53 1.06
N ILE A 193 11.64 -0.68 1.42
CA ILE A 193 11.72 -1.83 0.50
C ILE A 193 10.31 -2.22 0.04
N SER A 194 9.36 -2.27 0.97
CA SER A 194 7.94 -2.53 0.68
C SER A 194 7.36 -1.49 -0.28
N LEU A 195 7.62 -0.21 -0.02
CA LEU A 195 7.15 0.88 -0.86
C LEU A 195 7.74 0.82 -2.27
N LEU A 196 9.04 0.53 -2.40
CA LEU A 196 9.69 0.39 -3.70
C LEU A 196 9.15 -0.82 -4.48
N GLY A 197 8.97 -1.97 -3.82
CA GLY A 197 8.32 -3.15 -4.41
C GLY A 197 6.89 -2.84 -4.90
N GLY A 198 6.15 -2.02 -4.15
CA GLY A 198 4.85 -1.50 -4.54
C GLY A 198 4.90 -0.64 -5.81
N LEU A 199 5.87 0.28 -5.92
CA LEU A 199 6.02 1.16 -7.08
C LEU A 199 6.34 0.41 -8.39
N LEU A 200 7.03 -0.73 -8.28
CA LEU A 200 7.34 -1.59 -9.43
C LEU A 200 6.12 -2.30 -10.03
N MET A 201 5.03 -2.43 -9.28
CA MET A 201 3.85 -3.19 -9.72
C MET A 201 2.53 -2.41 -9.66
N SER A 202 2.53 -1.21 -9.08
CA SER A 202 1.30 -0.46 -8.85
C SER A 202 1.04 0.62 -9.90
N ARG A 203 -0.25 0.81 -10.19
CA ARG A 203 -0.72 2.01 -10.87
C ARG A 203 -0.95 3.10 -9.81
N PRO A 204 -0.38 4.31 -9.95
CA PRO A 204 -0.61 5.39 -9.00
C PRO A 204 -2.10 5.67 -8.84
N VAL A 205 -2.58 5.62 -7.59
CA VAL A 205 -4.01 5.58 -7.22
C VAL A 205 -4.78 6.82 -7.69
N ASP A 206 -4.08 7.95 -7.84
CA ASP A 206 -4.69 9.25 -8.14
C ASP A 206 -4.42 9.76 -9.56
N SER A 207 -3.80 8.94 -10.41
CA SER A 207 -3.42 9.39 -11.74
C SER A 207 -4.43 8.96 -12.80
N SER A 208 -4.85 9.90 -13.65
CA SER A 208 -5.58 9.61 -14.90
C SER A 208 -4.71 8.86 -15.93
N LEU A 209 -3.54 8.36 -15.53
CA LEU A 209 -2.61 7.66 -16.42
C LEU A 209 -3.25 6.40 -16.98
N SER A 210 -3.10 6.22 -18.28
CA SER A 210 -3.41 4.96 -18.94
C SER A 210 -2.55 3.83 -18.37
N HIS A 211 -2.99 2.58 -18.52
CA HIS A 211 -2.20 1.40 -18.16
C HIS A 211 -0.82 1.40 -18.83
N LYS A 212 -0.74 1.87 -20.09
CA LYS A 212 0.53 2.01 -20.82
C LYS A 212 1.50 2.95 -20.10
N ASN A 213 1.03 4.11 -19.69
CA ASN A 213 1.88 5.11 -19.02
C ASN A 213 2.24 4.69 -17.59
N ALA A 214 1.32 4.03 -16.88
CA ALA A 214 1.61 3.44 -15.57
C ALA A 214 2.72 2.38 -15.67
N LEU A 215 2.64 1.48 -16.66
CA LEU A 215 3.66 0.46 -16.90
C LEU A 215 5.02 1.08 -17.24
N LEU A 216 5.04 2.16 -18.04
CA LEU A 216 6.28 2.87 -18.34
C LEU A 216 6.95 3.43 -17.09
N ARG A 217 6.17 3.95 -16.13
CA ARG A 217 6.69 4.39 -14.83
C ARG A 217 7.26 3.23 -14.01
N CYS A 218 6.56 2.09 -13.94
CA CYS A 218 7.09 0.89 -13.27
C CYS A 218 8.43 0.44 -13.88
N ILE A 219 8.55 0.47 -15.21
CA ILE A 219 9.79 0.16 -15.92
C ILE A 219 10.88 1.19 -15.61
N GLU A 220 10.55 2.47 -15.50
CA GLU A 220 11.51 3.51 -15.12
C GLU A 220 12.05 3.28 -13.70
N HIS A 221 11.19 2.96 -12.74
CA HIS A 221 11.60 2.60 -11.38
C HIS A 221 12.51 1.35 -11.36
N ALA A 222 12.21 0.33 -12.17
CA ALA A 222 13.06 -0.85 -12.33
C ALA A 222 14.44 -0.49 -12.88
N LYS A 223 14.51 0.40 -13.88
CA LYS A 223 15.79 0.86 -14.44
C LYS A 223 16.61 1.64 -13.42
N LEU A 224 15.97 2.50 -12.63
CA LEU A 224 16.65 3.28 -11.58
C LEU A 224 17.20 2.35 -10.48
N TRP A 225 16.45 1.31 -10.12
CA TRP A 225 16.89 0.26 -9.19
C TRP A 225 18.14 -0.47 -9.71
N LEU A 226 18.07 -1.02 -10.93
CA LEU A 226 19.18 -1.76 -11.53
C LEU A 226 20.43 -0.90 -11.73
N ALA A 227 20.24 0.39 -12.01
CA ALA A 227 21.33 1.35 -12.12
C ALA A 227 21.88 1.83 -10.76
N LYS A 228 21.32 1.37 -9.63
CA LYS A 228 21.62 1.82 -8.26
C LYS A 228 21.58 3.34 -8.14
N SER A 229 20.55 3.95 -8.72
CA SER A 229 20.53 5.39 -8.95
C SER A 229 20.27 6.22 -7.70
N ASP A 230 21.00 7.32 -7.59
CA ASP A 230 20.83 8.34 -6.55
C ASP A 230 19.58 9.21 -6.67
N ARG A 231 18.82 9.01 -7.75
CA ARG A 231 17.67 9.85 -8.04
C ARG A 231 16.48 9.49 -7.16
N PRO A 232 15.69 10.50 -6.74
CA PRO A 232 14.43 10.24 -6.06
C PRO A 232 13.47 9.51 -7.01
N ILE A 233 12.83 8.46 -6.51
CA ILE A 233 11.97 7.55 -7.28
C ILE A 233 10.61 8.20 -7.58
N ASP A 234 10.18 9.16 -6.76
CA ASP A 234 9.02 10.02 -7.02
C ASP A 234 9.25 11.42 -6.41
N SER A 235 8.70 12.48 -7.00
CA SER A 235 8.80 13.85 -6.48
C SER A 235 8.12 14.02 -5.12
N ASN A 236 7.18 13.13 -4.78
CA ASN A 236 6.48 13.11 -3.49
C ASN A 236 7.08 12.16 -2.45
N ALA A 237 8.06 11.33 -2.84
CA ALA A 237 8.65 10.35 -1.96
C ALA A 237 10.12 10.68 -1.75
N ASN A 238 10.52 10.96 -0.51
CA ASN A 238 11.92 11.13 -0.11
C ASN A 238 12.66 9.77 -0.12
N LEU A 239 12.64 9.07 -1.26
CA LEU A 239 13.19 7.73 -1.47
C LEU A 239 14.12 7.78 -2.68
N THR A 240 15.40 7.54 -2.45
CA THR A 240 16.44 7.41 -3.49
C THR A 240 16.88 5.95 -3.56
N CYS A 241 17.24 5.42 -4.74
CA CYS A 241 17.63 4.01 -4.84
C CYS A 241 18.90 3.67 -4.03
N ILE A 242 19.76 4.64 -3.71
CA ILE A 242 20.97 4.45 -2.85
C ILE A 242 20.66 4.11 -1.40
N ILE A 243 19.50 4.51 -0.87
CA ILE A 243 19.17 4.19 0.54
C ILE A 243 18.95 2.69 0.68
N PHE A 244 18.70 2.00 -0.43
CA PHE A 244 18.61 0.56 -0.53
C PHE A 244 19.95 0.01 -0.95
N ASP A 245 20.87 0.02 -0.01
CA ASP A 245 22.10 -0.70 -0.22
C ASP A 245 21.72 -2.15 -0.53
N LEU A 246 22.12 -2.69 -1.69
CA LEU A 246 21.95 -4.11 -2.01
C LEU A 246 22.49 -4.99 -0.88
N ASN A 247 23.38 -4.46 -0.05
CA ASN A 247 23.81 -5.03 1.22
C ASN A 247 22.65 -5.39 2.16
N ILE A 248 21.53 -4.65 2.22
CA ILE A 248 20.37 -5.01 3.05
C ILE A 248 19.64 -6.23 2.48
N ILE A 249 19.41 -6.28 1.17
CA ILE A 249 18.76 -7.43 0.53
C ILE A 249 19.71 -8.65 0.56
N LEU A 250 21.00 -8.45 0.32
CA LEU A 250 22.04 -9.48 0.42
C LEU A 250 22.24 -9.94 1.87
N PHE A 251 22.10 -9.04 2.85
CA PHE A 251 22.10 -9.36 4.28
C PHE A 251 20.89 -10.22 4.61
N VAL A 252 19.68 -9.82 4.19
CA VAL A 252 18.46 -10.63 4.37
C VAL A 252 18.53 -11.97 3.61
N LEU A 253 19.18 -12.04 2.45
CA LEU A 253 19.39 -13.28 1.70
C LEU A 253 20.40 -14.22 2.36
N ASN A 254 21.44 -13.70 3.01
CA ASN A 254 22.44 -14.51 3.74
C ASN A 254 21.94 -15.03 5.10
N GLN A 255 20.69 -14.72 5.47
CA GLN A 255 20.05 -15.11 6.73
C GLN A 255 19.26 -16.43 6.63
N PHE A 256 19.00 -16.88 5.40
CA PHE A 256 18.24 -18.09 5.06
C PHE A 256 19.07 -19.00 4.14
#